data_AF-A0A8T5APU8-F1
#
_entry.id   AF-A0A8T5APU8-F1
#
_cell.length_a   1.000
_cell.length_b   1.000
_cell.length_c   1.000
_cell.angle_alpha   90.00
_cell.angle_beta   90.00
_cell.angle_gamma   90.00
#
_symmetry.space_group_name_H-M   'P 1'
#
loop_
_entity.id
_entity.type
_entity.pdbx_description
1 polymer ?
#
loop_
_entity_poly.entity_id
_entity_poly.type
_entity_poly.pdbx_seq_one_letter_code
_entity_poly.pdbx_strand_id
1 'polypeptide(L)'
;MERLDFIVDLVEERLVRGGLRWLANFREIRRDRRIGEFTIPLYASGGLEERGFLLSRVFSALVTPKYKVHLLIYTSDAITAKLLRRLVISCKDSFGPDDWIFIGLVQARPFEKTIRDAIENLADERVGIVAYSLESREEPSSDNLLGRALRRHLKLGEAKFEALDPVNYVKSFTIAFLICASLLMLLSPILRAVTPVHLIVAAALSIILGHRIYKARYHTILLLDDEGFKLWRGRDVIGGEWSSFTDVAIYITPKHELNLRLFSDEGSVDLPLSRVGLPRRDTYRIIRNLISEADSR
;
A
#
# COMPACT_ATOMS: atom_id res chain seq x y z
N MET A 1 1.95 22.84 9.94
CA MET A 1 1.93 21.42 10.36
C MET A 1 0.68 20.69 9.89
N GLU A 2 -0.53 20.96 10.41
CA GLU A 2 -1.73 20.15 10.09
C GLU A 2 -2.01 19.93 8.60
N ARG A 3 -1.83 20.96 7.76
CA ARG A 3 -1.99 20.84 6.30
C ARG A 3 -0.93 19.96 5.63
N LEU A 4 0.30 19.96 6.14
CA LEU A 4 1.36 19.10 5.62
C LEU A 4 1.09 17.64 6.02
N ASP A 5 0.71 17.41 7.27
CA ASP A 5 0.34 16.09 7.78
C ASP A 5 -0.85 15.49 6.99
N PHE A 6 -1.83 16.33 6.66
CA PHE A 6 -2.95 15.94 5.79
C PHE A 6 -2.50 15.44 4.42
N ILE A 7 -1.51 16.09 3.78
CA ILE A 7 -0.99 15.63 2.49
C ILE A 7 -0.28 14.28 2.64
N VAL A 8 0.47 14.08 3.72
CA VAL A 8 1.12 12.80 3.98
C VAL A 8 0.08 11.68 4.14
N ASP A 9 -1.00 11.96 4.88
CA ASP A 9 -2.13 11.04 5.06
C ASP A 9 -2.84 10.70 3.76
N LEU A 10 -3.04 11.71 2.92
CA LEU A 10 -3.63 11.56 1.61
C LEU A 10 -2.80 10.62 0.71
N VAL A 11 -1.49 10.81 0.70
CA VAL A 11 -0.57 9.98 -0.10
C VAL A 11 -0.50 8.56 0.44
N GLU A 12 -0.46 8.36 1.75
CA GLU A 12 -0.54 7.02 2.36
C GLU A 12 -1.81 6.29 1.92
N GLU A 13 -2.96 6.95 1.98
CA GLU A 13 -4.22 6.33 1.60
C GLU A 13 -4.26 5.96 0.11
N ARG A 14 -3.69 6.80 -0.76
CA ARG A 14 -3.54 6.50 -2.18
C ARG A 14 -2.59 5.33 -2.44
N LEU A 15 -1.50 5.21 -1.68
CA LEU A 15 -0.59 4.07 -1.76
C LEU A 15 -1.32 2.77 -1.39
N VAL A 16 -2.04 2.78 -0.27
CA VAL A 16 -2.79 1.63 0.23
C VAL A 16 -3.86 1.17 -0.76
N ARG A 17 -4.58 2.11 -1.37
CA ARG A 17 -5.58 1.78 -2.41
C ARG A 17 -4.98 1.40 -3.75
N GLY A 18 -3.66 1.45 -3.91
CA GLY A 18 -2.98 1.14 -5.15
C GLY A 18 -3.08 2.25 -6.21
N GLY A 19 -3.40 3.48 -5.84
CA GLY A 19 -3.48 4.63 -6.73
C GLY A 19 -2.14 5.03 -7.36
N LEU A 20 -1.02 4.51 -6.84
CA LEU A 20 0.33 4.73 -7.36
C LEU A 20 0.96 3.45 -7.97
N ARG A 21 0.15 2.43 -8.28
CA ARG A 21 0.64 1.16 -8.88
C ARG A 21 1.35 1.37 -10.22
N TRP A 22 0.97 2.40 -10.97
CA TRP A 22 1.62 2.77 -12.22
C TRP A 22 3.06 3.26 -12.05
N LEU A 23 3.46 3.69 -10.85
CA LEU A 23 4.86 4.01 -10.54
C LEU A 23 5.62 2.75 -10.11
N ALA A 24 5.06 2.02 -9.15
CA ALA A 24 5.58 0.75 -8.68
C ALA A 24 4.54 0.02 -7.84
N ASN A 25 4.78 -1.28 -7.66
CA ASN A 25 4.02 -2.09 -6.74
C ASN A 25 4.60 -1.92 -5.32
N PHE A 26 4.18 -0.86 -4.63
CA PHE A 26 4.54 -0.57 -3.25
C PHE A 26 3.94 -1.62 -2.31
N ARG A 27 4.79 -2.20 -1.45
CA ARG A 27 4.39 -3.27 -0.54
C ARG A 27 4.60 -2.90 0.92
N GLU A 28 5.63 -2.12 1.22
CA GLU A 28 5.94 -1.72 2.59
C GLU A 28 5.81 -0.22 2.70
N ILE A 29 5.07 0.24 3.70
CA ILE A 29 4.85 1.65 4.00
C ILE A 29 5.21 1.88 5.45
N ARG A 30 6.05 2.89 5.71
CA ARG A 30 6.53 3.28 7.04
C ARG A 30 6.30 4.77 7.26
N ARG A 31 5.97 5.14 8.48
CA ARG A 31 5.93 6.54 8.93
C ARG A 31 7.22 6.93 9.63
N ASP A 32 7.60 8.19 9.52
CA ASP A 32 8.70 8.79 10.31
C ASP A 32 10.00 7.97 10.25
N ARG A 33 10.37 7.54 9.04
CA ARG A 33 11.58 6.73 8.84
C ARG A 33 12.80 7.65 8.83
N ARG A 34 13.83 7.32 9.61
CA ARG A 34 15.12 8.01 9.56
C ARG A 34 15.94 7.56 8.35
N ILE A 35 16.43 8.51 7.57
CA ILE A 35 17.32 8.32 6.43
C ILE A 35 18.42 9.37 6.51
N GLY A 36 19.62 8.96 6.92
CA GLY A 36 20.70 9.88 7.28
C GLY A 36 20.27 10.83 8.38
N GLU A 37 20.36 12.13 8.12
CA GLU A 37 19.93 13.20 9.05
C GLU A 37 18.43 13.53 8.97
N PHE A 38 17.69 12.96 8.01
CA PHE A 38 16.29 13.32 7.75
C PHE A 38 15.32 12.33 8.39
N THR A 39 14.27 12.87 9.02
CA THR A 39 13.09 12.08 9.36
C THR A 39 12.06 12.26 8.26
N ILE A 40 11.75 11.17 7.55
CA ILE A 40 10.85 11.17 6.41
C ILE A 40 9.45 10.78 6.89
N PRO A 41 8.47 11.71 6.84
CA PRO A 41 7.11 11.46 7.33
C PRO A 41 6.45 10.23 6.71
N LEU A 42 6.66 10.00 5.42
CA LEU A 42 6.14 8.82 4.73
C LEU A 42 7.18 8.24 3.78
N TYR A 43 7.49 6.97 4.02
CA TYR A 43 8.36 6.16 3.20
C TYR A 43 7.59 4.95 2.69
N ALA A 44 7.70 4.65 1.40
CA ALA A 44 7.19 3.42 0.83
C ALA A 44 8.24 2.73 -0.03
N SER A 45 8.29 1.40 0.03
CA SER A 45 9.15 0.57 -0.79
C SER A 45 8.38 -0.50 -1.54
N GLY A 46 8.85 -0.79 -2.75
CA GLY A 46 8.25 -1.75 -3.65
C GLY A 46 9.21 -2.18 -4.74
N GLY A 47 8.64 -2.68 -5.83
CA GLY A 47 9.39 -3.02 -7.04
C GLY A 47 8.51 -2.93 -8.27
N LEU A 48 9.13 -3.09 -9.43
CA LEU A 48 8.45 -3.07 -10.73
C LEU A 48 7.78 -4.40 -11.07
N GLU A 49 8.00 -5.45 -10.28
CA GLU A 49 7.44 -6.77 -10.52
C GLU A 49 5.91 -6.78 -10.40
N GLU A 50 5.25 -7.07 -11.52
CA GLU A 50 3.84 -7.44 -11.60
C GLU A 50 3.66 -8.88 -11.10
N ARG A 51 3.06 -9.04 -9.92
CA ARG A 51 2.76 -10.37 -9.34
C ARG A 51 1.28 -10.75 -9.47
N GLY A 52 0.66 -10.41 -10.60
CA GLY A 52 -0.72 -10.75 -10.93
C GLY A 52 -0.95 -12.22 -11.29
N PHE A 53 -1.80 -12.49 -12.29
CA PHE A 53 -2.09 -13.84 -12.78
C PHE A 53 -0.80 -14.59 -13.22
N LEU A 54 -0.83 -15.94 -13.22
CA LEU A 54 0.35 -16.80 -13.46
C LEU A 54 1.19 -16.39 -14.68
N LEU A 55 0.55 -16.03 -15.80
CA LEU A 55 1.24 -15.57 -17.02
C LEU A 55 1.96 -14.23 -16.83
N SER A 56 1.34 -13.27 -16.14
CA SER A 56 1.99 -11.99 -15.81
C SER A 56 3.19 -12.18 -14.86
N ARG A 57 3.12 -13.17 -13.96
CA ARG A 57 4.24 -13.53 -13.09
C ARG A 57 5.42 -14.14 -13.86
N VAL A 58 5.16 -15.04 -14.81
CA VAL A 58 6.21 -15.66 -15.63
C VAL A 58 6.86 -14.61 -16.53
N PHE A 59 6.06 -13.75 -17.17
CA PHE A 59 6.58 -12.65 -17.97
C PHE A 59 7.41 -11.68 -17.14
N SER A 60 6.93 -11.30 -15.94
CA SER A 60 7.67 -10.39 -15.07
C SER A 60 8.96 -11.01 -14.55
N ALA A 61 8.98 -12.30 -14.21
CA ALA A 61 10.17 -13.00 -13.75
C ALA A 61 11.27 -13.12 -14.83
N LEU A 62 10.90 -13.13 -16.10
CA LEU A 62 11.83 -13.27 -17.23
C LEU A 62 12.27 -11.92 -17.82
N VAL A 63 11.40 -10.91 -17.79
CA VAL A 63 11.58 -9.66 -18.55
C VAL A 63 11.76 -8.44 -17.65
N THR A 64 11.28 -8.46 -16.41
CA THR A 64 11.35 -7.29 -15.53
C THR A 64 12.64 -7.31 -14.71
N PRO A 65 13.55 -6.32 -14.87
CA PRO A 65 14.70 -6.18 -13.99
C PRO A 65 14.25 -5.96 -12.54
N LYS A 66 14.98 -6.56 -11.59
CA LYS A 66 14.65 -6.55 -10.16
C LYS A 66 15.02 -5.23 -9.47
N TYR A 67 14.60 -4.10 -10.05
CA TYR A 67 14.81 -2.80 -9.44
C TYR A 67 13.90 -2.65 -8.21
N LYS A 68 14.49 -2.24 -7.09
CA LYS A 68 13.70 -1.76 -5.95
C LYS A 68 13.34 -0.31 -6.19
N VAL A 69 12.13 0.03 -5.78
CA VAL A 69 11.59 1.37 -5.90
C VAL A 69 11.32 1.91 -4.51
N HIS A 70 11.79 3.13 -4.27
CA HIS A 70 11.61 3.85 -3.02
C HIS A 70 10.84 5.14 -3.29
N LEU A 71 9.76 5.37 -2.56
CA LEU A 71 9.00 6.62 -2.58
C LEU A 71 9.12 7.28 -1.21
N LEU A 72 9.50 8.56 -1.21
CA LEU A 72 9.70 9.37 -0.02
C LEU A 72 8.85 10.62 -0.15
N ILE A 73 8.04 10.92 0.85
CA ILE A 73 7.37 12.22 0.97
C ILE A 73 8.01 12.99 2.11
N TYR A 74 8.66 14.09 1.76
CA TYR A 74 9.30 15.01 2.70
C TYR A 74 8.51 16.31 2.78
N THR A 75 8.17 16.72 3.99
CA THR A 75 7.40 17.95 4.25
C THR A 75 8.25 18.94 5.05
N SER A 76 8.26 20.21 4.67
CA SER A 76 8.94 21.28 5.42
C SER A 76 8.29 22.63 5.13
N ASP A 77 8.36 23.61 6.02
CA ASP A 77 7.81 24.94 5.75
C ASP A 77 8.57 25.66 4.62
N ALA A 78 9.89 25.46 4.55
CA ALA A 78 10.75 25.96 3.49
C ALA A 78 11.82 24.91 3.15
N ILE A 79 12.06 24.70 1.85
CA ILE A 79 13.09 23.81 1.34
C ILE A 79 14.09 24.65 0.55
N THR A 80 15.39 24.46 0.82
CA THR A 80 16.47 25.14 0.11
C THR A 80 17.19 24.16 -0.81
N ALA A 81 17.86 24.68 -1.85
CA ALA A 81 18.66 23.84 -2.76
C ALA A 81 19.76 23.04 -2.05
N LYS A 82 20.36 23.60 -0.98
CA LYS A 82 21.34 22.89 -0.13
C LYS A 82 20.71 21.72 0.62
N LEU A 83 19.50 21.89 1.15
CA LEU A 83 18.76 20.81 1.82
C LEU A 83 18.38 19.72 0.82
N LEU A 84 17.86 20.11 -0.34
CA LEU A 84 17.54 19.19 -1.43
C LEU A 84 18.73 18.32 -1.82
N ARG A 85 19.90 18.93 -2.03
CA ARG A 85 21.12 18.20 -2.38
C ARG A 85 21.52 17.20 -1.30
N ARG A 86 21.47 17.60 -0.02
CA ARG A 86 21.78 16.69 1.10
C ARG A 86 20.79 15.54 1.17
N LEU A 87 19.49 15.80 1.01
CA LEU A 87 18.46 14.78 0.98
C LEU A 87 18.69 13.76 -0.13
N VAL A 88 18.98 14.22 -1.34
CA VAL A 88 19.27 13.34 -2.49
C VAL A 88 20.49 12.46 -2.20
N ILE A 89 21.57 13.03 -1.66
CA ILE A 89 22.78 12.28 -1.30
C ILE A 89 22.45 11.23 -0.22
N SER A 90 21.79 11.62 0.88
CA SER A 90 21.41 10.69 1.95
C SER A 90 20.54 9.54 1.46
N CYS A 91 19.63 9.80 0.52
CA CYS A 91 18.84 8.74 -0.12
C CYS A 91 19.73 7.81 -0.94
N LYS A 92 20.62 8.34 -1.77
CA LYS A 92 21.52 7.53 -2.61
C LYS A 92 22.46 6.67 -1.78
N ASP A 93 22.94 7.18 -0.66
CA ASP A 93 23.83 6.44 0.26
C ASP A 93 23.07 5.34 1.02
N SER A 94 21.76 5.53 1.23
CA SER A 94 20.91 4.58 1.98
C SER A 94 20.32 3.46 1.12
N PHE A 95 20.34 3.59 -0.22
CA PHE A 95 19.70 2.65 -1.15
C PHE A 95 20.71 2.06 -2.14
N GLY A 96 20.37 0.92 -2.75
CA GLY A 96 21.25 0.19 -3.66
C GLY A 96 21.58 0.99 -4.94
N PRO A 97 22.68 0.68 -5.64
CA PRO A 97 23.16 1.46 -6.79
C PRO A 97 22.26 1.42 -8.03
N ASP A 98 21.30 0.49 -8.07
CA ASP A 98 20.33 0.34 -9.16
C ASP A 98 18.90 0.72 -8.75
N ASP A 99 18.72 1.16 -7.49
CA ASP A 99 17.40 1.46 -6.96
C ASP A 99 16.89 2.80 -7.51
N TRP A 100 15.59 2.84 -7.80
CA TRP A 100 14.89 4.05 -8.24
C TRP A 100 14.30 4.78 -7.05
N ILE A 101 14.53 6.09 -6.98
CA ILE A 101 14.17 6.91 -5.84
C ILE A 101 13.23 8.02 -6.30
N PHE A 102 11.99 7.97 -5.82
CA PHE A 102 10.98 9.00 -6.02
C PHE A 102 10.89 9.88 -4.76
N ILE A 103 11.06 11.18 -4.92
CA ILE A 103 10.99 12.15 -3.82
C ILE A 103 9.85 13.13 -4.12
N GLY A 104 8.80 13.06 -3.32
CA GLY A 104 7.77 14.08 -3.21
C GLY A 104 8.15 15.10 -2.15
N LEU A 105 8.41 16.34 -2.55
CA LEU A 105 8.67 17.45 -1.65
C LEU A 105 7.40 18.26 -1.47
N VAL A 106 6.99 18.54 -0.25
CA VAL A 106 5.80 19.35 0.01
C VAL A 106 6.21 20.49 0.92
N GLN A 107 5.99 21.72 0.49
CA GLN A 107 6.25 22.89 1.31
C GLN A 107 5.07 23.84 1.38
N ALA A 108 5.01 24.60 2.48
CA ALA A 108 3.93 25.56 2.69
C ALA A 108 4.07 26.77 1.77
N ARG A 109 5.30 27.30 1.62
CA ARG A 109 5.60 28.54 0.90
C ARG A 109 5.82 28.32 -0.61
N PRO A 110 5.78 29.38 -1.44
CA PRO A 110 6.17 29.30 -2.85
C PRO A 110 7.64 28.90 -3.02
N PHE A 111 7.96 28.22 -4.12
CA PHE A 111 9.34 27.84 -4.43
C PHE A 111 10.11 29.03 -4.99
N GLU A 112 11.27 29.32 -4.39
CA GLU A 112 12.24 30.24 -4.97
C GLU A 112 12.77 29.70 -6.31
N LYS A 113 13.24 30.61 -7.18
CA LYS A 113 13.80 30.24 -8.49
C LYS A 113 14.99 29.28 -8.37
N THR A 114 15.84 29.49 -7.36
CA THR A 114 17.03 28.66 -7.10
C THR A 114 16.72 27.19 -6.86
N ILE A 115 15.68 26.89 -6.07
CA ILE A 115 15.26 25.51 -5.81
C ILE A 115 14.50 24.92 -6.99
N ARG A 116 13.71 25.72 -7.70
CA ARG A 116 13.04 25.29 -8.94
C ARG A 116 14.06 24.84 -9.98
N ASP A 117 15.06 25.68 -10.25
CA ASP A 117 16.14 25.38 -11.19
C ASP A 117 16.93 24.14 -10.73
N ALA A 118 17.14 23.95 -9.42
CA ALA A 118 17.82 22.78 -8.87
C ALA A 118 17.02 21.47 -9.03
N ILE A 119 15.68 21.53 -8.95
CA ILE A 119 14.80 20.38 -9.17
C ILE A 119 14.76 20.04 -10.65
N GLU A 120 14.51 21.02 -11.51
CA GLU A 120 14.34 20.82 -12.95
C GLU A 120 15.62 20.30 -13.61
N ASN A 121 16.78 20.85 -13.23
CA ASN A 121 18.10 20.48 -13.77
C ASN A 121 18.75 19.29 -13.05
N LEU A 122 17.99 18.48 -12.32
CA LEU A 122 18.52 17.29 -11.67
C LEU A 122 18.95 16.25 -12.72
N ALA A 123 20.26 16.12 -12.93
CA ALA A 123 20.85 15.21 -13.91
C ALA A 123 20.82 13.72 -13.52
N ASP A 124 20.44 13.40 -12.28
CA ASP A 124 20.47 12.02 -11.79
C ASP A 124 19.27 11.22 -12.32
N GLU A 125 19.53 10.23 -13.19
CA GLU A 125 18.50 9.39 -13.80
C GLU A 125 17.81 8.45 -12.81
N ARG A 126 18.43 8.20 -11.65
CA ARG A 126 17.90 7.30 -10.61
C ARG A 126 16.99 8.01 -9.62
N VAL A 127 16.93 9.34 -9.64
CA VAL A 127 16.18 10.14 -8.68
C VAL A 127 15.15 11.00 -9.39
N GLY A 128 13.87 10.69 -9.22
CA GLY A 128 12.76 11.53 -9.68
C GLY A 128 12.23 12.41 -8.57
N ILE A 129 12.17 13.73 -8.80
CA ILE A 129 11.69 14.69 -7.80
C ILE A 129 10.46 15.41 -8.33
N VAL A 130 9.44 15.52 -7.47
CA VAL A 130 8.30 16.40 -7.67
C VAL A 130 8.12 17.20 -6.40
N ALA A 131 8.04 18.51 -6.53
CA ALA A 131 7.77 19.38 -5.41
C ALA A 131 6.38 20.00 -5.54
N TYR A 132 5.73 20.28 -4.41
CA TYR A 132 4.41 20.87 -4.34
C TYR A 132 4.40 22.00 -3.31
N SER A 133 3.95 23.17 -3.73
CA SER A 133 3.76 24.32 -2.85
C SER A 133 2.28 24.45 -2.52
N LEU A 134 1.94 24.46 -1.22
CA LEU A 134 0.55 24.61 -0.76
C LEU A 134 -0.04 25.99 -1.13
N GLU A 135 0.78 27.03 -1.12
CA GLU A 135 0.36 28.42 -1.35
C GLU A 135 0.25 28.74 -2.84
N SER A 136 1.33 28.52 -3.61
CA SER A 136 1.36 28.81 -5.05
C SER A 136 0.69 27.73 -5.92
N ARG A 137 0.47 26.53 -5.38
CA ARG A 137 0.01 25.33 -6.12
C ARG A 137 0.92 24.94 -7.29
N GLU A 138 2.15 25.43 -7.30
CA GLU A 138 3.13 25.07 -8.30
C GLU A 138 3.67 23.67 -8.05
N GLU A 139 3.90 22.93 -9.14
CA GLU A 139 4.41 21.56 -9.13
C GLU A 139 5.70 21.40 -9.97
N PRO A 140 6.84 21.99 -9.57
CA PRO A 140 8.09 21.77 -10.30
C PRO A 140 8.52 20.30 -10.16
N SER A 141 9.07 19.76 -11.24
CA SER A 141 9.48 18.35 -11.33
C SER A 141 10.81 18.22 -12.06
N SER A 142 11.63 17.24 -11.69
CA SER A 142 12.87 16.95 -12.41
C SER A 142 12.59 16.55 -13.86
N ASP A 143 13.39 17.04 -14.81
CA ASP A 143 13.21 16.77 -16.25
C ASP A 143 13.78 15.41 -16.70
N ASN A 144 13.73 14.44 -15.80
CA ASN A 144 14.11 13.05 -16.07
C ASN A 144 12.85 12.16 -16.17
N LEU A 145 13.04 10.90 -16.56
CA LEU A 145 11.93 9.96 -16.73
C LEU A 145 11.15 9.75 -15.41
N LEU A 146 11.87 9.62 -14.29
CA LEU A 146 11.27 9.38 -12.98
C LEU A 146 10.48 10.60 -12.47
N GLY A 147 10.99 11.82 -12.62
CA GLY A 147 10.30 13.05 -12.22
C GLY A 147 9.00 13.27 -12.99
N ARG A 148 9.04 13.05 -14.32
CA ARG A 148 7.84 13.13 -15.18
C ARG A 148 6.81 12.06 -14.85
N ALA A 149 7.24 10.83 -14.58
CA ALA A 149 6.35 9.76 -14.14
C ALA A 149 5.71 10.10 -12.79
N LEU A 150 6.52 10.52 -11.82
CA LEU A 150 6.05 10.91 -10.48
C LEU A 150 5.04 12.05 -10.57
N ARG A 151 5.28 13.08 -11.38
CA ARG A 151 4.35 14.22 -11.53
C ARG A 151 3.01 13.77 -12.08
N ARG A 152 3.03 12.90 -13.10
CA ARG A 152 1.81 12.38 -13.74
C ARG A 152 0.93 11.59 -12.78
N HIS A 153 1.54 10.81 -11.87
CA HIS A 153 0.81 9.88 -11.01
C HIS A 153 0.54 10.41 -9.61
N LEU A 154 1.45 11.19 -9.03
CA LEU A 154 1.32 11.69 -7.66
C LEU A 154 0.21 12.75 -7.55
N LYS A 155 0.06 13.66 -8.52
CA LYS A 155 -1.00 14.70 -8.61
C LYS A 155 -1.48 15.19 -7.23
N LEU A 156 -0.65 15.99 -6.55
CA LEU A 156 -0.92 16.42 -5.18
C LEU A 156 -2.05 17.47 -5.11
N GLY A 157 -2.31 18.19 -6.20
CA GLY A 157 -3.43 19.15 -6.30
C GLY A 157 -4.83 18.54 -6.50
N GLU A 158 -4.96 17.26 -6.89
CA GLU A 158 -6.26 16.63 -7.17
C GLU A 158 -6.31 15.19 -6.64
N ALA A 159 -7.02 14.98 -5.53
CA ALA A 159 -7.21 13.65 -4.95
C ALA A 159 -8.47 12.98 -5.52
N LYS A 160 -8.34 12.30 -6.66
CA LYS A 160 -9.42 11.46 -7.19
C LYS A 160 -9.40 10.09 -6.52
N PHE A 161 -10.34 9.84 -5.61
CA PHE A 161 -10.54 8.52 -5.01
C PHE A 161 -11.69 7.81 -5.73
N GLU A 162 -11.36 7.00 -6.73
CA GLU A 162 -12.32 6.06 -7.31
C GLU A 162 -12.17 4.71 -6.60
N ALA A 163 -13.04 4.44 -5.63
CA ALA A 163 -13.22 3.10 -5.12
C ALA A 163 -14.23 2.40 -6.03
N LEU A 164 -13.82 1.33 -6.72
CA LEU A 164 -14.79 0.39 -7.27
C LEU A 164 -15.61 -0.11 -6.08
N ASP A 165 -16.93 0.04 -6.13
CA ASP A 165 -17.82 -0.51 -5.12
C ASP A 165 -18.17 -1.95 -5.52
N PRO A 166 -17.44 -2.98 -5.02
CA PRO A 166 -17.64 -4.34 -5.45
C PRO A 166 -19.04 -4.84 -5.10
N VAL A 167 -19.66 -4.34 -4.03
CA VAL A 167 -20.99 -4.76 -3.61
C VAL A 167 -22.02 -4.28 -4.62
N ASN A 168 -21.99 -2.99 -4.99
CA ASN A 168 -22.92 -2.44 -5.96
C ASN A 168 -22.60 -2.90 -7.39
N TYR A 169 -21.33 -3.11 -7.74
CA TYR A 169 -20.95 -3.73 -9.01
C TYR A 169 -21.46 -5.17 -9.13
N VAL A 170 -21.27 -6.00 -8.10
CA VAL A 170 -21.78 -7.38 -8.06
C VAL A 170 -23.31 -7.39 -8.08
N LYS A 171 -23.99 -6.48 -7.38
CA LYS A 171 -25.46 -6.35 -7.48
C LYS A 171 -25.90 -6.05 -8.90
N SER A 172 -25.30 -5.05 -9.56
CA SER A 172 -25.61 -4.70 -10.95
C SER A 172 -25.34 -5.86 -11.92
N PHE A 173 -24.22 -6.55 -11.75
CA PHE A 173 -23.91 -7.76 -12.52
C PHE A 173 -24.91 -8.90 -12.22
N THR A 174 -25.29 -9.10 -10.97
CA THR A 174 -26.23 -10.16 -10.56
C THR A 174 -27.63 -9.89 -11.12
N ILE A 175 -28.09 -8.64 -11.13
CA ILE A 175 -29.35 -8.24 -11.76
C ILE A 175 -29.29 -8.52 -13.27
N ALA A 176 -28.22 -8.09 -13.95
CA ALA A 176 -28.05 -8.36 -15.37
C ALA A 176 -28.00 -9.87 -15.67
N PHE A 177 -27.25 -10.62 -14.87
CA PHE A 177 -27.15 -12.07 -14.97
C PHE A 177 -28.50 -12.75 -14.74
N LEU A 178 -29.28 -12.33 -13.73
CA LEU A 178 -30.62 -12.85 -13.46
C LEU A 178 -31.60 -12.54 -14.60
N ILE A 179 -31.53 -11.35 -15.19
CA ILE A 179 -32.35 -10.99 -16.37
C ILE A 179 -31.99 -11.88 -17.56
N CYS A 180 -30.69 -12.04 -17.86
CA CYS A 180 -30.22 -12.92 -18.94
C CYS A 180 -30.56 -14.39 -18.68
N ALA A 181 -30.39 -14.88 -17.45
CA ALA A 181 -30.73 -16.24 -17.04
C ALA A 181 -32.24 -16.48 -17.10
N SER A 182 -33.05 -15.49 -16.73
CA SER A 182 -34.53 -15.55 -16.84
C SER A 182 -34.97 -15.58 -18.30
N LEU A 183 -34.31 -14.83 -19.18
CA LEU A 183 -34.54 -14.85 -20.63
C LEU A 183 -34.16 -16.21 -21.25
N LEU A 184 -33.03 -16.79 -20.83
CA LEU A 184 -32.59 -18.14 -21.21
C LEU A 184 -33.52 -19.23 -20.68
N MET A 185 -34.04 -19.09 -19.46
CA MET A 185 -35.05 -19.99 -18.88
C MET A 185 -36.39 -19.88 -19.60
N LEU A 186 -36.76 -18.69 -20.11
CA LEU A 186 -37.94 -18.51 -20.96
C LEU A 186 -37.82 -19.28 -22.29
N LEU A 187 -36.59 -19.45 -22.77
CA LEU A 187 -36.22 -20.24 -23.96
C LEU A 187 -35.97 -21.74 -23.65
N SER A 188 -36.07 -22.14 -22.37
CA SER A 188 -35.84 -23.50 -21.87
C SER A 188 -36.88 -24.59 -22.23
N PRO A 189 -38.08 -24.36 -22.84
CA PRO A 189 -38.99 -25.45 -23.19
C PRO A 189 -38.40 -26.54 -24.11
N ILE A 190 -37.20 -26.32 -24.65
CA ILE A 190 -36.45 -27.25 -25.51
C ILE A 190 -35.56 -28.23 -24.71
N LEU A 191 -35.20 -27.94 -23.44
CA LEU A 191 -34.23 -28.73 -22.66
C LEU A 191 -34.89 -29.31 -21.40
N ARG A 192 -35.38 -30.54 -21.52
CA ARG A 192 -36.11 -31.26 -20.47
C ARG A 192 -35.24 -31.54 -19.23
N ALA A 193 -35.45 -30.70 -18.22
CA ALA A 193 -35.48 -30.98 -16.79
C ALA A 193 -34.16 -31.08 -15.98
N VAL A 194 -33.83 -29.95 -15.34
CA VAL A 194 -33.26 -29.89 -13.98
C VAL A 194 -34.22 -29.03 -13.14
N THR A 195 -34.70 -29.51 -11.99
CA THR A 195 -35.66 -28.75 -11.17
C THR A 195 -34.94 -27.78 -10.22
N PRO A 196 -35.33 -26.49 -10.14
CA PRO A 196 -34.67 -25.45 -9.33
C PRO A 196 -34.52 -25.78 -7.84
N VAL A 197 -35.39 -26.64 -7.30
CA VAL A 197 -35.38 -27.08 -5.90
C VAL A 197 -34.07 -27.76 -5.52
N HIS A 198 -33.48 -28.56 -6.42
CA HIS A 198 -32.21 -29.25 -6.14
C HIS A 198 -31.04 -28.26 -5.98
N LEU A 199 -31.06 -27.15 -6.72
CA LEU A 199 -30.03 -26.10 -6.61
C LEU A 199 -30.14 -25.34 -5.29
N ILE A 200 -31.36 -25.08 -4.81
CA ILE A 200 -31.60 -24.41 -3.53
C ILE A 200 -31.13 -25.29 -2.36
N VAL A 201 -31.45 -26.59 -2.40
CA VAL A 201 -31.00 -27.55 -1.36
C VAL A 201 -29.48 -27.68 -1.36
N ALA A 202 -28.85 -27.81 -2.53
CA ALA A 202 -27.40 -27.86 -2.64
C ALA A 202 -26.73 -26.56 -2.16
N ALA A 203 -27.31 -25.40 -2.44
CA ALA A 203 -26.81 -24.11 -1.97
C ALA A 203 -26.87 -23.99 -0.44
N ALA A 204 -27.99 -24.38 0.18
CA ALA A 204 -28.14 -24.37 1.63
C ALA A 204 -27.12 -25.30 2.33
N LEU A 205 -26.94 -26.53 1.82
CA LEU A 205 -25.95 -27.46 2.34
C LEU A 205 -24.51 -26.94 2.17
N SER A 206 -24.23 -26.29 1.04
CA SER A 206 -22.91 -25.71 0.77
C SER A 206 -22.58 -24.55 1.71
N ILE A 207 -23.57 -23.74 2.11
CA ILE A 207 -23.37 -22.66 3.10
C ILE A 207 -23.00 -23.25 4.47
N ILE A 208 -23.73 -24.27 4.93
CA ILE A 208 -23.49 -24.90 6.24
C ILE A 208 -22.11 -25.55 6.27
N LEU A 209 -21.78 -26.34 5.25
CA LEU A 209 -20.49 -27.01 5.17
C LEU A 209 -19.34 -26.01 4.99
N GLY A 210 -19.55 -24.99 4.16
CA GLY A 210 -18.61 -23.90 3.94
C GLY A 210 -18.29 -23.13 5.22
N HIS A 211 -19.30 -22.83 6.05
CA HIS A 211 -19.09 -22.16 7.34
C HIS A 211 -18.24 -23.00 8.29
N ARG A 212 -18.46 -24.31 8.36
CA ARG A 212 -17.65 -25.21 9.21
C ARG A 212 -16.20 -25.29 8.74
N ILE A 213 -15.97 -25.41 7.43
CA ILE A 213 -14.62 -25.42 6.86
C ILE A 213 -13.93 -24.07 7.11
N TYR A 214 -14.67 -22.96 6.95
CA TYR A 214 -14.18 -21.61 7.26
C TYR A 214 -13.71 -21.49 8.71
N LYS A 215 -14.57 -21.84 9.68
CA LYS A 215 -14.19 -21.79 11.10
C LYS A 215 -12.99 -22.68 11.43
N ALA A 216 -12.91 -23.86 10.82
CA ALA A 216 -11.85 -24.81 11.12
C ALA A 216 -10.47 -24.43 10.55
N ARG A 217 -10.43 -23.78 9.37
CA ARG A 217 -9.17 -23.58 8.62
C ARG A 217 -8.77 -22.14 8.35
N TYR A 218 -9.73 -21.21 8.33
CA TYR A 218 -9.49 -19.86 7.80
C TYR A 218 -9.86 -18.74 8.78
N HIS A 219 -10.70 -19.03 9.77
CA HIS A 219 -11.09 -18.04 10.76
C HIS A 219 -9.85 -17.53 11.50
N THR A 220 -9.72 -16.21 11.52
CA THR A 220 -8.55 -15.52 12.06
C THR A 220 -8.97 -14.72 13.28
N ILE A 221 -8.31 -14.96 14.40
CA ILE A 221 -8.51 -14.20 15.65
C ILE A 221 -7.15 -13.60 15.99
N LEU A 222 -7.12 -12.33 16.37
CA LEU A 222 -5.92 -11.65 16.86
C LEU A 222 -6.23 -11.11 18.24
N LEU A 223 -5.44 -11.52 19.22
CA LEU A 223 -5.43 -10.97 20.57
C LEU A 223 -4.13 -10.20 20.73
N LEU A 224 -4.25 -8.97 21.19
CA LEU A 224 -3.16 -8.05 21.49
C LEU A 224 -3.22 -7.75 22.97
N ASP A 225 -2.10 -7.89 23.66
CA ASP A 225 -1.90 -7.46 25.04
C ASP A 225 -0.66 -6.56 25.12
N ASP A 226 -0.31 -6.13 26.34
CA ASP A 226 0.83 -5.25 26.60
C ASP A 226 2.18 -5.95 26.53
N GLU A 227 2.21 -7.29 26.56
CA GLU A 227 3.42 -8.11 26.49
C GLU A 227 3.70 -8.62 25.07
N GLY A 228 2.66 -8.88 24.28
CA GLY A 228 2.77 -9.43 22.94
C GLY A 228 1.43 -9.61 22.19
N PHE A 229 1.41 -10.61 21.32
CA PHE A 229 0.21 -10.97 20.57
C PHE A 229 0.05 -12.49 20.41
N LYS A 230 -1.19 -12.89 20.15
CA LYS A 230 -1.55 -14.24 19.71
C LYS A 230 -2.47 -14.16 18.50
N LEU A 231 -2.05 -14.79 17.42
CA LEU A 231 -2.77 -14.91 16.16
C LEU A 231 -3.19 -16.35 15.94
N TRP A 232 -4.49 -16.61 16.00
CA TRP A 232 -5.06 -17.88 15.60
C TRP A 232 -5.44 -17.83 14.12
N ARG A 233 -5.04 -18.84 13.37
CA ARG A 233 -5.50 -19.06 11.99
C ARG A 233 -6.04 -20.49 11.91
N GLY A 234 -7.35 -20.64 12.08
CA GLY A 234 -7.97 -21.95 12.25
C GLY A 234 -7.46 -22.62 13.54
N ARG A 235 -6.64 -23.66 13.41
CA ARG A 235 -6.03 -24.38 14.54
C ARG A 235 -4.59 -23.95 14.85
N ASP A 236 -3.96 -23.24 13.93
CA ASP A 236 -2.57 -22.83 14.09
C ASP A 236 -2.51 -21.57 14.96
N VAL A 237 -1.62 -21.56 15.95
CA VAL A 237 -1.41 -20.43 16.85
C VAL A 237 0.00 -19.92 16.64
N ILE A 238 0.11 -18.63 16.33
CA ILE A 238 1.39 -17.92 16.22
C ILE A 238 1.34 -16.83 17.28
N GLY A 239 2.36 -16.74 18.13
CA GLY A 239 2.49 -15.67 19.10
C GLY A 239 3.90 -15.13 19.14
N GLY A 240 4.06 -13.95 19.71
CA GLY A 240 5.35 -13.31 19.90
C GLY A 240 5.24 -12.16 20.89
N GLU A 241 6.33 -11.88 21.58
CA GLU A 241 6.46 -10.77 22.53
C GLU A 241 6.91 -9.50 21.81
N TRP A 242 6.46 -8.32 22.25
CA TRP A 242 6.81 -7.06 21.58
C TRP A 242 8.32 -6.76 21.62
N SER A 243 9.01 -7.17 22.68
CA SER A 243 10.46 -7.06 22.86
C SER A 243 11.27 -7.80 21.80
N SER A 244 10.69 -8.80 21.14
CA SER A 244 11.37 -9.59 20.11
C SER A 244 11.40 -8.90 18.74
N PHE A 245 10.70 -7.77 18.59
CA PHE A 245 10.61 -7.05 17.32
C PHE A 245 11.29 -5.69 17.40
N THR A 246 11.93 -5.29 16.30
CA THR A 246 12.70 -4.04 16.20
C THR A 246 11.95 -2.95 15.45
N ASP A 247 11.03 -3.32 14.55
CA ASP A 247 10.28 -2.36 13.75
C ASP A 247 8.94 -2.93 13.25
N VAL A 248 8.08 -2.04 12.76
CA VAL A 248 6.79 -2.37 12.15
C VAL A 248 6.54 -1.55 10.89
N ALA A 249 5.99 -2.21 9.86
CA ALA A 249 5.53 -1.54 8.64
C ALA A 249 4.10 -1.97 8.26
N ILE A 250 3.39 -1.09 7.58
CA ILE A 250 2.16 -1.47 6.87
C ILE A 250 2.58 -2.27 5.64
N TYR A 251 2.11 -3.50 5.53
CA TYR A 251 2.42 -4.42 4.46
C TYR A 251 1.20 -4.75 3.61
N ILE A 252 1.33 -4.59 2.29
CA ILE A 252 0.32 -4.97 1.30
C ILE A 252 0.75 -6.30 0.69
N THR A 253 -0.03 -7.34 0.95
CA THR A 253 0.25 -8.68 0.41
C THR A 253 0.05 -8.72 -1.11
N PRO A 254 0.58 -9.73 -1.82
CA PRO A 254 0.31 -9.92 -3.25
C PRO A 254 -1.18 -10.10 -3.59
N LYS A 255 -2.02 -10.44 -2.61
CA LYS A 255 -3.48 -10.55 -2.74
C LYS A 255 -4.23 -9.25 -2.38
N HIS A 256 -3.51 -8.14 -2.20
CA HIS A 256 -4.07 -6.85 -1.78
C HIS A 256 -4.74 -6.87 -0.39
N GLU A 257 -4.31 -7.80 0.46
CA GLU A 257 -4.68 -7.80 1.88
C GLU A 257 -3.73 -6.88 2.66
N LEU A 258 -4.29 -6.11 3.60
CA LEU A 258 -3.54 -5.19 4.45
C LEU A 258 -3.14 -5.88 5.75
N ASN A 259 -1.84 -5.94 5.97
CA ASN A 259 -1.23 -6.53 7.14
C ASN A 259 -0.31 -5.50 7.83
N LEU A 260 0.01 -5.73 9.10
CA LEU A 260 1.20 -5.14 9.73
C LEU A 260 2.30 -6.19 9.72
N ARG A 261 3.45 -5.84 9.14
CA ARG A 261 4.64 -6.66 9.19
C ARG A 261 5.50 -6.22 10.35
N LEU A 262 5.70 -7.12 11.30
CA LEU A 262 6.65 -6.99 12.40
C LEU A 262 8.00 -7.54 11.93
N PHE A 263 9.07 -6.82 12.22
CA PHE A 263 10.44 -7.23 11.89
C PHE A 263 11.18 -7.61 13.17
N SER A 264 11.86 -8.75 13.13
CA SER A 264 12.73 -9.27 14.19
C SER A 264 14.04 -9.76 13.55
N ASP A 265 15.04 -10.07 14.37
CA ASP A 265 16.31 -10.62 13.86
C ASP A 265 16.13 -12.03 13.26
N GLU A 266 15.14 -12.79 13.75
CA GLU A 266 14.82 -14.14 13.30
C GLU A 266 13.93 -14.18 12.04
N GLY A 267 13.34 -13.04 11.65
CA GLY A 267 12.47 -12.95 10.48
C GLY A 267 11.36 -11.92 10.62
N SER A 268 10.28 -12.11 9.88
CA SER A 268 9.12 -11.22 9.91
C SER A 268 7.80 -11.95 10.10
N VAL A 269 6.89 -11.32 10.83
CA VAL A 269 5.55 -11.84 11.10
C VAL A 269 4.50 -10.86 10.59
N ASP A 270 3.52 -11.38 9.84
CA ASP A 270 2.46 -10.58 9.23
C ASP A 270 1.14 -10.71 10.01
N LEU A 271 0.70 -9.62 10.64
CA LEU A 271 -0.58 -9.49 11.34
C LEU A 271 -1.69 -9.02 10.39
N PRO A 272 -2.76 -9.81 10.14
CA PRO A 272 -3.73 -9.51 9.10
C PRO A 272 -4.83 -8.53 9.56
N LEU A 273 -4.58 -7.23 9.42
CA LEU A 273 -5.51 -6.16 9.84
C LEU A 273 -6.86 -6.25 9.13
N SER A 274 -6.86 -6.40 7.80
CA SER A 274 -8.10 -6.39 7.01
C SER A 274 -9.01 -7.58 7.32
N ARG A 275 -8.45 -8.70 7.79
CA ARG A 275 -9.20 -9.91 8.13
C ARG A 275 -9.82 -9.85 9.52
N VAL A 276 -9.21 -9.10 10.44
CA VAL A 276 -9.69 -8.93 11.82
C VAL A 276 -10.57 -7.68 11.96
N GLY A 277 -10.53 -6.78 10.96
CA GLY A 277 -11.36 -5.57 10.95
C GLY A 277 -10.81 -4.45 11.83
N LEU A 278 -9.51 -4.46 12.12
CA LEU A 278 -8.87 -3.43 12.94
C LEU A 278 -8.53 -2.18 12.10
N PRO A 279 -8.68 -0.97 12.67
CA PRO A 279 -8.31 0.27 12.00
C PRO A 279 -6.79 0.32 11.81
N ARG A 280 -6.35 0.42 10.55
CA ARG A 280 -4.93 0.35 10.15
C ARG A 280 -4.05 1.34 10.91
N ARG A 281 -4.43 2.62 10.90
CA ARG A 281 -3.59 3.72 11.41
C ARG A 281 -3.43 3.65 12.91
N ASP A 282 -4.52 3.42 13.63
CA ASP A 282 -4.51 3.35 15.09
C ASP A 282 -3.75 2.11 15.56
N THR A 283 -3.99 0.96 14.92
CA THR A 283 -3.29 -0.28 15.25
C THR A 283 -1.79 -0.17 14.98
N TYR A 284 -1.38 0.44 13.86
CA TYR A 284 0.02 0.70 13.56
C TYR A 284 0.69 1.55 14.65
N ARG A 285 0.03 2.64 15.08
CA ARG A 285 0.55 3.55 16.10
C ARG A 285 0.69 2.86 17.46
N ILE A 286 -0.33 2.11 17.87
CA ILE A 286 -0.34 1.39 19.15
C ILE A 286 0.81 0.37 19.18
N ILE A 287 0.90 -0.50 18.15
CA ILE A 287 1.94 -1.53 18.11
C ILE A 287 3.34 -0.92 18.02
N ARG A 288 3.52 0.15 17.25
CA ARG A 288 4.80 0.85 17.19
C ARG A 288 5.24 1.38 18.55
N ASN A 289 4.31 1.96 19.32
CA ASN A 289 4.59 2.44 20.65
C ASN A 289 4.98 1.29 21.60
N LEU A 290 4.24 0.17 21.56
CA LEU A 290 4.53 -1.02 22.37
C LEU A 290 5.94 -1.58 22.07
N ILE A 291 6.32 -1.65 20.80
CA ILE A 291 7.67 -2.07 20.39
C ILE A 291 8.73 -1.09 20.94
N SER A 292 8.51 0.22 20.78
CA SER A 292 9.48 1.22 21.26
C SER A 292 9.61 1.26 22.78
N GLU A 293 8.52 1.00 23.52
CA GLU A 293 8.55 0.91 24.98
C GLU A 293 9.28 -0.34 25.44
N ALA A 294 9.09 -1.48 24.75
CA ALA A 294 9.77 -2.72 25.06
C ALA A 294 11.29 -2.64 24.80
N ASP A 295 11.73 -1.93 23.76
CA ASP A 295 13.15 -1.69 23.44
C ASP A 295 13.85 -0.76 24.45
N SER A 296 13.07 -0.01 25.25
CA SER A 296 13.58 0.94 26.26
C SER A 296 13.70 0.35 27.68
N ARG A 297 13.29 -0.91 27.88
CA ARG A 297 13.34 -1.63 29.16
C ARG A 297 14.52 -2.59 29.21
#